data_AF-A0A7K0TBE5-F1
#
_entry.id   AF-A0A7K0TBE5-F1
#
_cell.length_a   1.000
_cell.length_b   1.000
_cell.length_c   1.000
_cell.angle_alpha   90.00
_cell.angle_beta   90.00
_cell.angle_gamma   90.00
#
_symmetry.space_group_name_H-M   'P 1'
#
loop_
_entity.id
_entity.type
_entity.pdbx_description
1 polymer ?
#
loop_
_entity_poly.entity_id
_entity_poly.type
_entity_poly.pdbx_seq_one_letter_code
_entity_poly.pdbx_strand_id
1 'polypeptide(L)'
;MRENFEEPDQFVDQLVDTDPSETAEWAASFDATLAHAGPVRARYLMLSLLKRAHEKNIGLSSLRTTDYINTISPEHEPAFPGDENIERRIRRINRWNAAMLVHRAQRPGVGVGGHISTYASSAALYEVGFNHFFRGQDHPGGGDQIFFQGHASPGMYARAFLEGRLSQDQLDGFRQELSHPKGSLSSYPHPRLMPDFWQFPTVSMGIGPLNAIYQARYNRYLHNRGFKDTNDQHVWAFLGDGEVDEVDTLGAIGLASREKLDNLTFVVNCNL
;
A
#
# COMPACT_ATOMS: atom_id res chain seq x y z
N MET A 1 -30.76 8.40 16.97
CA MET A 1 -29.59 9.21 16.56
C MET A 1 -28.79 9.52 17.80
N ARG A 2 -27.70 8.79 18.00
CA ARG A 2 -26.56 9.26 18.79
C ARG A 2 -25.37 9.01 17.88
N GLU A 3 -24.94 10.08 17.22
CA GLU A 3 -23.69 10.11 16.48
C GLU A 3 -22.58 10.09 17.53
N ASN A 4 -22.08 8.91 17.86
CA ASN A 4 -20.81 8.79 18.57
C ASN A 4 -19.72 8.96 17.51
N PHE A 5 -19.31 10.20 17.27
CA PHE A 5 -18.00 10.45 16.69
C PHE A 5 -16.99 10.11 17.79
N GLU A 6 -16.29 8.98 17.61
CA GLU A 6 -15.10 8.67 18.40
C GLU A 6 -14.03 9.71 18.01
N GLU A 7 -13.77 10.65 18.92
CA GLU A 7 -12.70 11.64 18.74
C GLU A 7 -11.33 10.96 18.81
N PRO A 8 -10.33 11.45 18.07
CA PRO A 8 -9.03 10.82 18.02
C PRO A 8 -8.17 11.00 19.29
N ASP A 9 -7.78 9.91 19.97
CA ASP A 9 -6.98 9.82 21.20
C ASP A 9 -5.44 9.65 21.05
N GLN A 10 -4.91 9.23 19.90
CA GLN A 10 -3.48 8.94 19.69
C GLN A 10 -2.73 10.00 18.86
N PHE A 11 -3.45 10.96 18.27
CA PHE A 11 -2.86 12.11 17.60
C PHE A 11 -3.39 13.40 18.25
N VAL A 12 -2.89 13.69 19.46
CA VAL A 12 -3.25 14.91 20.22
C VAL A 12 -3.05 16.18 19.38
N ASP A 13 -2.05 16.18 18.49
CA ASP A 13 -1.76 17.30 17.59
C ASP A 13 -2.87 17.56 16.54
N GLN A 14 -3.76 16.60 16.30
CA GLN A 14 -4.93 16.77 15.44
C GLN A 14 -6.18 17.22 16.21
N LEU A 15 -6.15 17.22 17.55
CA LEU A 15 -7.19 17.78 18.40
C LEU A 15 -6.93 19.28 18.64
N VAL A 16 -7.99 20.05 18.85
CA VAL A 16 -7.84 21.45 19.27
C VAL A 16 -7.49 21.49 20.74
N ASP A 17 -6.25 21.88 21.07
CA ASP A 17 -5.85 22.13 22.45
C ASP A 17 -6.56 23.38 22.99
N THR A 18 -7.55 23.17 23.87
CA THR A 18 -8.34 24.24 24.48
C THR A 18 -7.61 25.01 25.57
N ASP A 19 -6.57 24.41 26.18
CA ASP A 19 -5.72 25.07 27.17
C ASP A 19 -4.25 24.60 27.07
N PRO A 20 -3.46 25.24 26.18
CA PRO A 20 -2.06 24.89 25.99
C PRO A 20 -1.19 25.06 27.24
N SER A 21 -1.63 25.87 28.20
CA SER A 21 -0.86 26.10 29.43
C SER A 21 -0.97 24.91 30.38
N GLU A 22 -2.17 24.34 30.51
CA GLU A 22 -2.40 23.11 31.26
C GLU A 22 -1.68 21.92 30.59
N THR A 23 -1.79 21.79 29.27
CA THR A 23 -1.07 20.74 28.52
C THR A 23 0.44 20.79 28.76
N ALA A 24 1.03 21.99 28.75
CA ALA A 24 2.45 22.19 29.03
C ALA A 24 2.84 21.82 30.48
N GLU A 25 1.97 22.07 31.46
CA GLU A 25 2.19 21.69 32.86
C GLU A 25 2.20 20.16 33.05
N TRP A 26 1.24 19.47 32.42
CA TRP A 26 1.19 18.00 32.43
C TRP A 26 2.42 17.37 31.76
N ALA A 27 2.85 17.91 30.62
CA ALA A 27 4.07 17.49 29.94
C ALA A 27 5.31 17.69 30.83
N ALA A 28 5.47 18.88 31.43
CA ALA A 28 6.57 19.17 32.34
C ALA A 28 6.57 18.25 33.57
N SER A 29 5.40 17.90 34.10
CA SER A 29 5.25 16.96 35.22
C SER A 29 5.69 15.54 34.86
N PHE A 30 5.38 15.09 33.64
CA PHE A 30 5.86 13.82 33.11
C PHE A 30 7.39 13.82 32.94
N ASP A 31 7.95 14.85 32.33
CA ASP A 31 9.39 14.99 32.11
C ASP A 31 10.16 15.04 33.42
N ALA A 32 9.67 15.80 34.40
CA ALA A 32 10.26 15.85 35.74
C ALA A 32 10.24 14.47 36.42
N THR A 33 9.14 13.73 36.30
CA THR A 33 9.02 12.37 36.82
C THR A 33 10.03 11.43 36.15
N LEU A 34 10.16 11.51 34.83
CA LEU A 34 11.10 10.69 34.07
C LEU A 34 12.55 11.00 34.47
N ALA A 35 12.90 12.28 34.61
CA ALA A 35 14.23 12.74 34.99
C ALA A 35 14.62 12.33 36.43
N HIS A 36 13.70 12.46 37.39
CA HIS A 36 14.01 12.24 38.81
C HIS A 36 13.74 10.82 39.30
N ALA A 37 12.70 10.16 38.80
CA ALA A 37 12.26 8.83 39.28
C ALA A 37 12.45 7.71 38.23
N GLY A 38 12.85 8.05 37.01
CA GLY A 38 13.21 7.10 35.97
C GLY A 38 12.03 6.50 35.20
N PRO A 39 12.33 5.74 34.13
CA PRO A 39 11.34 5.27 33.15
C PRO A 39 10.30 4.30 33.72
N VAL A 40 10.67 3.49 34.73
CA VAL A 40 9.75 2.55 35.37
C VAL A 40 8.63 3.29 36.10
N ARG A 41 8.95 4.36 36.82
CA ARG A 41 7.96 5.15 37.55
C ARG A 41 7.07 5.95 36.61
N ALA A 42 7.65 6.58 35.59
CA ALA A 42 6.91 7.27 34.54
C ALA A 42 5.91 6.34 33.85
N ARG A 43 6.34 5.14 33.45
CA ARG A 43 5.47 4.11 32.86
C ARG A 43 4.33 3.69 33.80
N TYR A 44 4.62 3.48 35.09
CA TYR A 44 3.58 3.14 36.07
C TYR A 44 2.51 4.23 36.18
N LEU A 45 2.91 5.50 36.22
CA LEU A 45 1.97 6.63 36.31
C LEU A 45 1.10 6.73 35.05
N MET A 46 1.68 6.61 33.85
CA MET A 46 0.92 6.59 32.61
C MET A 46 -0.12 5.46 32.57
N LEU A 47 0.28 4.22 32.90
CA LEU A 47 -0.66 3.09 32.96
C LEU A 47 -1.75 3.28 34.03
N SER A 48 -1.42 3.93 35.15
CA SER A 48 -2.39 4.22 36.21
C SER A 48 -3.41 5.28 35.78
N LEU A 49 -2.97 6.31 35.04
CA LEU A 49 -3.86 7.32 34.46
C LEU A 49 -4.76 6.72 33.37
N LEU A 50 -4.20 5.91 32.47
CA LEU A 50 -4.98 5.17 31.46
C LEU A 50 -6.05 4.28 32.11
N LYS A 51 -5.67 3.53 33.15
CA LYS A 51 -6.63 2.71 33.91
C LYS A 51 -7.75 3.56 34.51
N ARG A 52 -7.41 4.69 35.12
CA ARG A 52 -8.39 5.61 35.74
C ARG A 52 -9.30 6.25 34.69
N ALA A 53 -8.79 6.61 33.53
CA ALA A 53 -9.57 7.14 32.42
C ALA A 53 -10.58 6.09 31.90
N HIS A 54 -10.14 4.83 31.76
CA HIS A 54 -11.00 3.72 31.39
C HIS A 54 -12.11 3.46 32.45
N GLU A 55 -11.76 3.45 33.75
CA GLU A 55 -12.75 3.35 34.84
C GLU A 55 -13.78 4.49 34.84
N LYS A 56 -13.44 5.63 34.24
CA LYS A 56 -14.32 6.80 34.10
C LYS A 56 -15.03 6.86 32.75
N ASN A 57 -14.89 5.83 31.90
CA ASN A 57 -15.43 5.79 30.54
C ASN A 57 -15.01 7.01 29.70
N ILE A 58 -13.81 7.53 29.93
CA ILE A 58 -13.15 8.41 28.97
C ILE A 58 -12.77 7.50 27.81
N GLY A 59 -13.31 7.77 26.62
CA GLY A 59 -13.17 6.92 25.45
C GLY A 59 -11.78 7.02 24.86
N LEU A 60 -10.78 6.45 25.53
CA LEU A 60 -9.39 6.36 25.04
C LEU A 60 -9.20 5.10 24.19
N SER A 61 -8.66 5.27 22.98
CA SER A 61 -8.19 4.21 22.09
C SER A 61 -7.23 3.27 22.81
N SER A 62 -7.37 1.97 22.57
CA SER A 62 -6.45 0.96 23.12
C SER A 62 -5.02 1.24 22.65
N LEU A 63 -4.00 0.93 23.46
CA LEU A 63 -2.57 1.15 23.13
C LEU A 63 -2.08 0.53 21.79
N ARG A 64 -2.93 -0.26 21.10
CA ARG A 64 -2.60 -0.93 19.83
C ARG A 64 -3.41 -0.43 18.63
N THR A 65 -4.37 0.45 18.85
CA THR A 65 -5.23 1.02 17.83
C THR A 65 -5.08 2.53 17.88
N THR A 66 -4.55 3.12 16.81
CA THR A 66 -4.64 4.56 16.61
C THR A 66 -6.04 4.92 16.18
N ASP A 67 -6.36 6.21 16.23
CA ASP A 67 -7.70 6.65 15.83
C ASP A 67 -7.89 6.59 14.32
N TYR A 68 -9.15 6.73 13.91
CA TYR A 68 -9.56 6.64 12.51
C TYR A 68 -9.28 7.95 11.74
N ILE A 69 -8.03 8.39 11.77
CA ILE A 69 -7.49 9.57 11.10
C ILE A 69 -6.12 9.23 10.47
N ASN A 70 -5.55 10.19 9.74
CA ASN A 70 -4.25 9.99 9.09
C ASN A 70 -3.11 9.87 10.11
N THR A 71 -2.23 8.88 9.91
CA THR A 71 -1.02 8.70 10.74
C THR A 71 -0.01 9.83 10.61
N ILE A 72 0.08 10.45 9.43
CA ILE A 72 0.93 11.62 9.16
C ILE A 72 0.03 12.85 9.20
N SER A 73 0.32 13.78 10.12
CA SER A 73 -0.43 15.02 10.28
C SER A 73 -0.03 16.08 9.24
N PRO A 74 -0.87 17.11 8.98
CA PRO A 74 -0.60 18.14 7.99
C PRO A 74 0.74 18.88 8.18
N GLU A 75 1.15 19.09 9.43
CA GLU A 75 2.42 19.75 9.76
C GLU A 75 3.65 18.85 9.52
N HIS A 76 3.48 17.54 9.49
CA HIS A 76 4.51 16.55 9.16
C HIS A 76 4.42 16.07 7.70
N GLU A 77 3.42 16.53 6.94
CA GLU A 77 3.24 16.18 5.54
C GLU A 77 4.31 16.87 4.68
N PRO A 78 5.13 16.11 3.94
CA PRO A 78 6.12 16.71 3.05
C PRO A 78 5.45 17.39 1.87
N ALA A 79 6.10 18.42 1.31
CA ALA A 79 5.65 19.03 0.07
C ALA A 79 5.59 18.00 -1.06
N PHE A 80 4.49 18.00 -1.82
CA PHE A 80 4.33 17.09 -2.95
C PHE A 80 5.37 17.42 -4.05
N PRO A 81 6.18 16.45 -4.50
CA PRO A 81 7.32 16.73 -5.38
C PRO A 81 6.94 16.93 -6.86
N GLY A 82 5.72 16.57 -7.26
CA GLY A 82 5.27 16.58 -8.66
C GLY A 82 4.32 17.72 -9.03
N ASP A 83 3.90 17.75 -10.30
CA ASP A 83 2.82 18.61 -10.78
C ASP A 83 1.48 17.86 -10.64
N GLU A 84 0.72 18.22 -9.61
CA GLU A 84 -0.57 17.60 -9.33
C GLU A 84 -1.57 17.68 -10.51
N ASN A 85 -1.54 18.74 -11.31
CA ASN A 85 -2.47 18.92 -12.43
C ASN A 85 -2.15 17.96 -13.57
N ILE A 86 -0.85 17.84 -13.91
CA ILE A 86 -0.38 16.90 -14.93
C ILE A 86 -0.63 15.46 -14.46
N GLU A 87 -0.25 15.12 -13.23
CA GLU A 87 -0.42 13.77 -12.71
C GLU A 87 -1.89 13.36 -12.59
N ARG A 88 -2.76 14.30 -12.20
CA ARG A 88 -4.22 14.09 -12.20
C ARG A 88 -4.76 13.85 -13.61
N ARG A 89 -4.21 14.53 -14.63
CA ARG A 89 -4.59 14.33 -16.04
C ARG A 89 -4.14 12.96 -16.54
N ILE A 90 -2.90 12.55 -16.26
CA ILE A 90 -2.36 11.21 -16.61
C ILE A 90 -3.23 10.12 -15.97
N ARG A 91 -3.51 10.25 -14.67
CA ARG A 91 -4.37 9.31 -13.94
C ARG A 91 -5.78 9.19 -14.54
N ARG A 92 -6.37 10.29 -15.02
CA ARG A 92 -7.68 10.25 -15.72
C ARG A 92 -7.60 9.48 -17.03
N ILE A 93 -6.53 9.66 -17.81
CA ILE A 93 -6.31 8.92 -19.05
C ILE A 93 -6.14 7.42 -18.77
N ASN A 94 -5.31 7.05 -17.78
CA ASN A 94 -5.13 5.64 -17.42
C ASN A 94 -6.44 5.00 -16.93
N ARG A 95 -7.22 5.68 -16.09
CA ARG A 95 -8.56 5.21 -15.67
C ARG A 95 -9.50 5.01 -16.86
N TRP A 96 -9.52 5.95 -17.80
CA TRP A 96 -10.34 5.84 -19.01
C TRP A 96 -9.94 4.63 -19.85
N ASN A 97 -8.64 4.50 -20.15
CA ASN A 97 -8.11 3.40 -20.95
C ASN A 97 -8.36 2.04 -20.28
N ALA A 98 -8.19 1.93 -18.96
CA ALA A 98 -8.46 0.71 -18.21
C ALA A 98 -9.95 0.31 -18.27
N ALA A 99 -10.86 1.28 -18.10
CA ALA A 99 -12.30 1.04 -18.21
C ALA A 99 -12.69 0.63 -19.64
N MET A 100 -12.14 1.31 -20.65
CA MET A 100 -12.39 1.00 -22.06
C MET A 100 -11.84 -0.35 -22.48
N LEU A 101 -10.68 -0.76 -21.96
CA LEU A 101 -10.10 -2.08 -22.18
C LEU A 101 -11.09 -3.19 -21.78
N VAL A 102 -11.60 -3.11 -20.56
CA VAL A 102 -12.58 -4.08 -20.03
C VAL A 102 -13.91 -3.96 -20.78
N HIS A 103 -14.41 -2.75 -21.00
CA HIS A 103 -15.69 -2.55 -21.69
C HIS A 103 -15.68 -3.13 -23.11
N ARG A 104 -14.61 -2.94 -23.88
CA ARG A 104 -14.48 -3.50 -25.24
C ARG A 104 -14.36 -5.03 -25.22
N ALA A 105 -13.73 -5.61 -24.20
CA ALA A 105 -13.65 -7.06 -24.01
C ALA A 105 -15.01 -7.70 -23.63
N GLN A 106 -15.97 -6.91 -23.14
CA GLN A 106 -17.32 -7.36 -22.79
C GLN A 106 -18.34 -7.26 -23.93
N ARG A 107 -17.93 -6.80 -25.12
CA ARG A 107 -18.84 -6.68 -26.27
C ARG A 107 -19.42 -8.05 -26.66
N PRO A 108 -20.63 -8.09 -27.27
CA PRO A 108 -21.20 -9.32 -27.79
C PRO A 108 -20.23 -10.10 -28.69
N GLY A 109 -20.13 -11.41 -28.47
CA GLY A 109 -19.21 -12.30 -29.21
C GLY A 109 -17.82 -12.49 -28.58
N VAL A 110 -17.45 -11.70 -27.54
CA VAL A 110 -16.20 -11.88 -26.79
C VAL A 110 -16.48 -12.30 -25.34
N GLY A 111 -17.03 -11.39 -24.52
CA GLY A 111 -17.54 -11.71 -23.18
C GLY A 111 -16.54 -12.34 -22.20
N VAL A 112 -15.27 -11.94 -22.24
CA VAL A 112 -14.15 -12.60 -21.51
C VAL A 112 -13.96 -12.12 -20.07
N GLY A 113 -14.85 -11.29 -19.54
CA GLY A 113 -14.71 -10.76 -18.17
C GLY A 113 -13.73 -9.58 -18.07
N GLY A 114 -13.48 -9.15 -16.83
CA GLY A 114 -12.52 -8.09 -16.48
C GLY A 114 -13.06 -7.19 -15.38
N HIS A 115 -12.15 -6.61 -14.60
CA HIS A 115 -12.49 -5.82 -13.42
C HIS A 115 -12.18 -4.34 -13.67
N ILE A 116 -13.15 -3.45 -13.39
CA ILE A 116 -12.96 -1.99 -13.53
C ILE A 116 -12.70 -1.36 -12.15
N SER A 117 -13.48 -1.76 -11.15
CA SER A 117 -13.52 -1.10 -9.84
C SER A 117 -12.23 -1.20 -9.05
N THR A 118 -11.54 -2.35 -9.10
CA THR A 118 -10.29 -2.58 -8.33
C THR A 118 -9.20 -1.57 -8.68
N TYR A 119 -8.94 -1.36 -9.98
CA TYR A 119 -7.98 -0.32 -10.38
C TYR A 119 -8.55 1.09 -10.14
N ALA A 120 -9.85 1.30 -10.31
CA ALA A 120 -10.45 2.62 -10.08
C ALA A 120 -10.28 3.11 -8.63
N SER A 121 -10.36 2.24 -7.62
CA SER A 121 -10.11 2.61 -6.22
C SER A 121 -8.61 2.84 -5.95
N SER A 122 -7.74 1.98 -6.46
CA SER A 122 -6.30 2.01 -6.19
C SER A 122 -5.45 2.87 -7.14
N ALA A 123 -6.03 3.47 -8.20
CA ALA A 123 -5.25 4.16 -9.23
C ALA A 123 -4.35 5.27 -8.67
N ALA A 124 -4.80 6.03 -7.66
CA ALA A 124 -3.96 7.08 -7.09
C ALA A 124 -2.68 6.51 -6.44
N LEU A 125 -2.80 5.38 -5.73
CA LEU A 125 -1.68 4.69 -5.07
C LEU A 125 -0.64 4.22 -6.10
N TYR A 126 -1.11 3.60 -7.19
CA TYR A 126 -0.23 3.17 -8.27
C TYR A 126 0.43 4.34 -9.00
N GLU A 127 -0.32 5.39 -9.35
CA GLU A 127 0.25 6.52 -10.09
C GLU A 127 1.31 7.28 -9.26
N VAL A 128 1.08 7.46 -7.95
CA VAL A 128 2.10 8.02 -7.05
C VAL A 128 3.32 7.10 -7.01
N GLY A 129 3.10 5.78 -6.87
CA GLY A 129 4.17 4.79 -6.93
C GLY A 129 5.01 4.90 -8.20
N PHE A 130 4.38 4.92 -9.37
CA PHE A 130 5.08 5.01 -10.64
C PHE A 130 5.81 6.35 -10.87
N ASN A 131 5.26 7.47 -10.40
CA ASN A 131 5.84 8.78 -10.65
C ASN A 131 7.00 9.09 -9.70
N HIS A 132 6.96 8.59 -8.46
CA HIS A 132 7.84 9.06 -7.38
C HIS A 132 8.61 7.97 -6.63
N PHE A 133 8.25 6.69 -6.77
CA PHE A 133 8.83 5.64 -5.92
C PHE A 133 9.45 4.48 -6.72
N PHE A 134 8.71 3.91 -7.67
CA PHE A 134 9.06 2.64 -8.30
C PHE A 134 10.31 2.75 -9.17
N ARG A 135 11.31 1.94 -8.84
CA ARG A 135 12.55 1.83 -9.59
C ARG A 135 12.44 0.75 -10.67
N GLY A 136 12.64 1.14 -11.93
CA GLY A 136 12.69 0.22 -13.07
C GLY A 136 13.90 -0.71 -13.04
N GLN A 137 13.88 -1.79 -13.83
CA GLN A 137 14.95 -2.80 -13.83
C GLN A 137 16.35 -2.25 -14.22
N ASP A 138 16.38 -1.18 -15.02
CA ASP A 138 17.61 -0.50 -15.46
C ASP A 138 18.16 0.51 -14.43
N HIS A 139 17.51 0.67 -13.27
CA HIS A 139 18.00 1.54 -12.20
C HIS A 139 19.37 1.05 -11.69
N PRO A 140 20.36 1.92 -11.42
CA PRO A 140 21.72 1.52 -11.03
C PRO A 140 21.77 0.58 -9.81
N GLY A 141 20.88 0.77 -8.84
CA GLY A 141 20.75 -0.07 -7.64
C GLY A 141 19.90 -1.34 -7.83
N GLY A 142 19.45 -1.63 -9.06
CA GLY A 142 18.47 -2.65 -9.39
C GLY A 142 17.03 -2.16 -9.26
N GLY A 143 16.11 -2.81 -9.98
CA GLY A 143 14.69 -2.47 -9.94
C GLY A 143 13.96 -3.02 -8.73
N ASP A 144 12.88 -2.35 -8.36
CA ASP A 144 11.95 -2.80 -7.32
C ASP A 144 11.18 -4.05 -7.77
N GLN A 145 10.73 -4.84 -6.80
CA GLN A 145 9.85 -5.99 -7.03
C GLN A 145 8.43 -5.65 -6.60
N ILE A 146 7.57 -5.42 -7.59
CA ILE A 146 6.20 -4.93 -7.35
C ILE A 146 5.21 -6.07 -7.61
N PHE A 147 4.57 -6.52 -6.54
CA PHE A 147 3.49 -7.49 -6.55
C PHE A 147 2.18 -6.73 -6.78
N PHE A 148 1.89 -6.42 -8.04
CA PHE A 148 0.64 -5.75 -8.45
C PHE A 148 -0.56 -6.61 -8.10
N GLN A 149 -1.64 -6.00 -7.61
CA GLN A 149 -2.90 -6.71 -7.37
C GLN A 149 -3.45 -7.27 -8.69
N GLY A 150 -3.72 -8.58 -8.75
CA GLY A 150 -4.02 -9.26 -10.02
C GLY A 150 -5.20 -8.63 -10.77
N HIS A 151 -6.28 -8.33 -10.06
CA HIS A 151 -7.48 -7.72 -10.64
C HIS A 151 -7.30 -6.25 -11.08
N ALA A 152 -6.21 -5.59 -10.71
CA ALA A 152 -5.86 -4.25 -11.17
C ALA A 152 -5.05 -4.26 -12.50
N SER A 153 -4.82 -5.44 -13.11
CA SER A 153 -4.08 -5.58 -14.37
C SER A 153 -4.52 -4.63 -15.50
N PRO A 154 -5.82 -4.28 -15.69
CA PRO A 154 -6.20 -3.34 -16.74
C PRO A 154 -5.56 -1.95 -16.58
N GLY A 155 -5.30 -1.52 -15.35
CA GLY A 155 -4.60 -0.27 -15.07
C GLY A 155 -3.14 -0.28 -15.52
N MET A 156 -2.45 -1.39 -15.28
CA MET A 156 -1.05 -1.55 -15.72
C MET A 156 -0.94 -1.59 -17.23
N TYR A 157 -1.90 -2.24 -17.91
CA TYR A 157 -1.98 -2.22 -19.36
C TYR A 157 -2.32 -0.84 -19.92
N ALA A 158 -3.23 -0.11 -19.27
CA ALA A 158 -3.57 1.25 -19.65
C ALA A 158 -2.37 2.21 -19.56
N ARG A 159 -1.58 2.12 -18.48
CA ARG A 159 -0.37 2.90 -18.33
C ARG A 159 0.72 2.47 -19.32
N ALA A 160 0.95 1.18 -19.50
CA ALA A 160 1.91 0.67 -20.49
C ALA A 160 1.56 1.08 -21.93
N PHE A 161 0.27 1.16 -22.28
CA PHE A 161 -0.19 1.71 -23.55
C PHE A 161 0.12 3.21 -23.67
N LEU A 162 -0.12 3.99 -22.62
CA LEU A 162 0.20 5.42 -22.59
C LEU A 162 1.72 5.67 -22.71
N GLU A 163 2.53 4.78 -22.16
CA GLU A 163 4.00 4.77 -22.28
C GLU A 163 4.50 4.27 -23.65
N GLY A 164 3.62 3.86 -24.56
CA GLY A 164 3.97 3.33 -25.87
C GLY A 164 4.57 1.93 -25.86
N ARG A 165 4.50 1.20 -24.73
CA ARG A 165 5.00 -0.19 -24.60
C ARG A 165 4.01 -1.23 -25.12
N LEU A 166 2.74 -0.88 -25.21
CA LEU A 166 1.69 -1.73 -25.78
C LEU A 166 0.98 -1.01 -26.92
N SER A 167 0.58 -1.77 -27.93
CA SER A 167 -0.21 -1.29 -29.05
C SER A 167 -1.72 -1.38 -28.77
N GLN A 168 -2.51 -0.58 -29.47
CA GLN A 168 -3.98 -0.67 -29.39
C GLN A 168 -4.50 -2.06 -29.78
N ASP A 169 -3.83 -2.72 -30.73
CA ASP A 169 -4.20 -4.05 -31.21
C ASP A 169 -4.01 -5.13 -30.12
N GLN A 170 -2.93 -5.04 -29.34
CA GLN A 170 -2.75 -5.89 -28.15
C GLN A 170 -3.83 -5.64 -27.10
N LEU A 171 -4.20 -4.37 -26.87
CA LEU A 171 -5.28 -4.00 -25.96
C LEU A 171 -6.63 -4.60 -26.41
N ASP A 172 -6.94 -4.53 -27.71
CA ASP A 172 -8.16 -5.12 -28.28
C ASP A 172 -8.20 -6.65 -28.15
N GLY A 173 -7.03 -7.27 -27.96
CA GLY A 173 -6.87 -8.67 -27.62
C GLY A 173 -7.02 -9.02 -26.14
N PHE A 174 -7.25 -8.10 -25.19
CA PHE A 174 -7.29 -8.45 -23.75
C PHE A 174 -8.12 -9.71 -23.43
N ARG A 175 -7.51 -10.67 -22.72
CA ARG A 175 -8.04 -12.00 -22.34
C ARG A 175 -8.37 -12.95 -23.49
N GLN A 176 -7.91 -12.68 -24.70
CA GLN A 176 -8.10 -13.49 -25.90
C GLN A 176 -6.75 -14.05 -26.41
N GLU A 177 -5.97 -14.65 -25.51
CA GLU A 177 -4.58 -15.10 -25.75
C GLU A 177 -4.45 -16.14 -26.88
N LEU A 178 -5.50 -16.93 -27.09
CA LEU A 178 -5.57 -17.92 -28.16
C LEU A 178 -6.33 -17.41 -29.39
N SER A 179 -7.41 -16.65 -29.18
CA SER A 179 -8.37 -16.30 -30.23
C SER A 179 -8.08 -14.98 -30.95
N HIS A 180 -7.23 -14.11 -30.38
CA HIS A 180 -6.87 -12.84 -31.00
C HIS A 180 -5.69 -13.01 -31.97
N PRO A 181 -5.80 -12.63 -33.26
CA PRO A 181 -4.83 -12.99 -34.30
C PRO A 181 -3.39 -12.48 -34.10
N LYS A 182 -3.21 -11.38 -33.35
CA LYS A 182 -1.92 -10.68 -33.21
C LYS A 182 -1.33 -10.80 -31.79
N GLY A 183 -1.77 -11.80 -31.05
CA GLY A 183 -1.46 -11.92 -29.64
C GLY A 183 -2.35 -11.00 -28.80
N SER A 184 -2.20 -11.11 -27.48
CA SER A 184 -3.17 -10.60 -26.52
C SER A 184 -2.53 -10.39 -25.15
N LEU A 185 -3.23 -9.67 -24.30
CA LEU A 185 -2.86 -9.42 -22.91
C LEU A 185 -3.51 -10.45 -22.00
N SER A 186 -2.72 -11.09 -21.15
CA SER A 186 -3.24 -12.02 -20.15
C SER A 186 -4.24 -11.36 -19.22
N SER A 187 -5.09 -12.17 -18.60
CA SER A 187 -6.08 -11.68 -17.62
C SER A 187 -5.43 -11.02 -16.41
N TYR A 188 -4.33 -11.59 -15.93
CA TYR A 188 -3.65 -11.25 -14.69
C TYR A 188 -2.12 -11.37 -14.85
N PRO A 189 -1.32 -11.06 -13.80
CA PRO A 189 0.12 -11.25 -13.81
C PRO A 189 0.54 -12.72 -14.01
N HIS A 190 0.78 -13.10 -15.26
CA HIS A 190 1.19 -14.44 -15.66
C HIS A 190 2.51 -14.38 -16.44
N PRO A 191 3.67 -14.45 -15.77
CA PRO A 191 4.99 -14.42 -16.43
C PRO A 191 5.16 -15.54 -17.46
N ARG A 192 4.52 -16.70 -17.25
CA ARG A 192 4.57 -17.81 -18.23
C ARG A 192 3.93 -17.45 -19.58
N LEU A 193 2.92 -16.57 -19.55
CA LEU A 193 2.14 -16.14 -20.72
C LEU A 193 2.66 -14.84 -21.31
N MET A 194 3.15 -13.92 -20.46
CA MET A 194 3.79 -12.67 -20.86
C MET A 194 5.17 -12.51 -20.19
N PRO A 195 6.20 -13.26 -20.65
CA PRO A 195 7.51 -13.32 -19.98
C PRO A 195 8.28 -12.00 -19.97
N ASP A 196 8.03 -11.14 -20.94
CA ASP A 196 8.69 -9.84 -21.07
C ASP A 196 7.89 -8.69 -20.45
N PHE A 197 6.84 -8.99 -19.68
CA PHE A 197 5.96 -7.98 -19.06
C PHE A 197 5.70 -8.25 -17.57
N TRP A 198 5.21 -9.44 -17.23
CA TRP A 198 4.84 -9.77 -15.85
C TRP A 198 5.97 -10.50 -15.12
N GLN A 199 6.12 -10.20 -13.82
CA GLN A 199 7.17 -10.79 -12.98
C GLN A 199 6.62 -11.70 -11.88
N PHE A 200 5.57 -11.28 -11.18
CA PHE A 200 5.06 -11.97 -9.98
C PHE A 200 3.57 -12.32 -10.12
N PRO A 201 3.17 -13.61 -10.05
CA PRO A 201 1.76 -14.00 -10.02
C PRO A 201 1.10 -13.70 -8.69
N THR A 202 -0.04 -13.00 -8.72
CA THR A 202 -0.70 -12.46 -7.52
C THR A 202 -2.21 -12.65 -7.48
N VAL A 203 -2.84 -13.16 -8.55
CA VAL A 203 -4.31 -13.24 -8.59
C VAL A 203 -4.89 -14.33 -7.69
N SER A 204 -4.10 -15.35 -7.35
CA SER A 204 -4.45 -16.25 -6.25
C SER A 204 -4.14 -15.52 -4.94
N MET A 205 -5.19 -14.96 -4.35
CA MET A 205 -5.14 -14.12 -3.15
C MET A 205 -4.39 -14.83 -2.02
N GLY A 206 -3.66 -14.06 -1.21
CA GLY A 206 -2.83 -14.56 -0.10
C GLY A 206 -1.41 -14.99 -0.50
N ILE A 207 -1.22 -15.54 -1.69
CA ILE A 207 0.09 -16.01 -2.15
C ILE A 207 1.03 -14.82 -2.45
N GLY A 208 0.49 -13.72 -2.99
CA GLY A 208 1.23 -12.49 -3.28
C GLY A 208 1.94 -11.92 -2.04
N PRO A 209 1.23 -11.55 -0.97
CA PRO A 209 1.82 -11.03 0.26
C PRO A 209 2.83 -11.97 0.92
N LEU A 210 2.51 -13.28 1.00
CA LEU A 210 3.45 -14.27 1.53
C LEU A 210 4.76 -14.28 0.73
N ASN A 211 4.67 -14.34 -0.60
CA ASN A 211 5.84 -14.32 -1.47
C ASN A 211 6.62 -13.01 -1.39
N ALA A 212 5.95 -11.87 -1.22
CA ALA A 212 6.61 -10.57 -1.06
C ALA A 212 7.48 -10.53 0.22
N ILE A 213 6.99 -11.09 1.33
CA ILE A 213 7.78 -11.22 2.57
C ILE A 213 9.05 -12.03 2.33
N TYR A 214 8.92 -13.19 1.68
CA TYR A 214 10.08 -14.05 1.40
C TYR A 214 11.00 -13.47 0.32
N GLN A 215 10.48 -12.71 -0.65
CA GLN A 215 11.28 -11.98 -1.63
C GLN A 215 12.15 -10.91 -0.95
N ALA A 216 11.56 -10.10 -0.07
CA ALA A 216 12.29 -9.07 0.67
C ALA A 216 13.38 -9.68 1.54
N ARG A 217 13.06 -10.79 2.22
CA ARG A 217 14.03 -11.59 2.97
C ARG A 217 15.13 -12.15 2.08
N TYR A 218 14.80 -12.63 0.87
CA TYR A 218 15.77 -13.17 -0.06
C TYR A 218 16.71 -12.08 -0.58
N ASN A 219 16.24 -10.87 -0.82
CA ASN A 219 17.10 -9.73 -1.15
C ASN A 219 18.12 -9.49 -0.03
N ARG A 220 17.69 -9.46 1.23
CA ARG A 220 18.58 -9.33 2.40
C ARG A 220 19.57 -10.49 2.48
N TYR A 221 19.14 -11.71 2.18
CA TYR A 221 20.04 -12.87 2.09
C TYR A 221 21.12 -12.68 1.01
N LEU A 222 20.76 -12.26 -0.20
CA LEU A 222 21.73 -12.05 -1.29
C LEU A 222 22.77 -10.98 -0.93
N HIS A 223 22.33 -9.86 -0.34
CA HIS A 223 23.21 -8.79 0.13
C HIS A 223 24.14 -9.28 1.23
N ASN A 224 23.60 -9.89 2.29
CA ASN A 224 24.38 -10.36 3.44
C ASN A 224 25.37 -11.48 3.08
N ARG A 225 25.12 -12.22 2.00
CA ARG A 225 26.02 -13.26 1.49
C ARG A 225 27.03 -12.76 0.46
N GLY A 226 26.96 -11.47 0.08
CA GLY A 226 27.85 -10.89 -0.92
C GLY A 226 27.62 -11.39 -2.35
N PHE A 227 26.44 -11.94 -2.65
CA PHE A 227 26.13 -12.43 -4.00
C PHE A 227 25.71 -11.31 -4.94
N LYS A 228 24.96 -10.33 -4.43
CA LYS A 228 24.49 -9.16 -5.16
C LYS A 228 24.19 -8.06 -4.16
N ASP A 229 24.56 -6.82 -4.47
CA ASP A 229 24.06 -5.69 -3.70
C ASP A 229 22.60 -5.41 -4.07
N THR A 230 21.72 -5.51 -3.07
CA THR A 230 20.27 -5.33 -3.21
C THR A 230 19.74 -4.23 -2.29
N ASN A 231 20.62 -3.42 -1.68
CA ASN A 231 20.23 -2.43 -0.68
C ASN A 231 19.28 -1.35 -1.22
N ASP A 232 19.39 -1.05 -2.51
CA ASP A 232 18.53 -0.09 -3.21
C ASP A 232 17.27 -0.72 -3.81
N GLN A 233 17.05 -2.02 -3.65
CA GLN A 233 15.87 -2.71 -4.19
C GLN A 233 14.78 -2.83 -3.11
N HIS A 234 13.56 -2.40 -3.45
CA HIS A 234 12.41 -2.48 -2.55
C HIS A 234 11.37 -3.49 -3.04
N VAL A 235 10.66 -4.11 -2.09
CA VAL A 235 9.52 -4.99 -2.38
C VAL A 235 8.22 -4.29 -2.02
N TRP A 236 7.32 -4.19 -2.99
CA TRP A 236 6.00 -3.59 -2.82
C TRP A 236 4.92 -4.66 -3.00
N ALA A 237 4.05 -4.86 -2.01
CA ALA A 237 2.91 -5.76 -2.11
C ALA A 237 1.60 -4.99 -2.09
N PHE A 238 0.87 -5.00 -3.21
CA PHE A 238 -0.43 -4.35 -3.32
C PHE A 238 -1.55 -5.35 -3.06
N LEU A 239 -2.34 -5.09 -2.03
CA LEU A 239 -3.34 -6.01 -1.49
C LEU A 239 -4.72 -5.36 -1.48
N GLY A 240 -5.76 -6.17 -1.52
CA GLY A 240 -7.11 -5.74 -1.12
C GLY A 240 -7.31 -5.96 0.38
N ASP A 241 -8.14 -5.16 1.03
CA ASP A 241 -8.64 -5.46 2.39
C ASP A 241 -9.26 -6.86 2.49
N GLY A 242 -10.13 -7.25 1.56
CA GLY A 242 -10.71 -8.59 1.53
C GLY A 242 -9.69 -9.73 1.29
N GLU A 243 -8.50 -9.42 0.74
CA GLU A 243 -7.39 -10.40 0.62
C GLU A 243 -6.73 -10.68 1.96
N VAL A 244 -6.83 -9.75 2.91
CA VAL A 244 -6.22 -9.88 4.24
C VAL A 244 -6.83 -11.03 5.05
N ASP A 245 -8.07 -11.43 4.73
CA ASP A 245 -8.74 -12.58 5.36
C ASP A 245 -8.13 -13.94 4.96
N GLU A 246 -7.38 -14.00 3.86
CA GLU A 246 -6.64 -15.22 3.51
C GLU A 246 -5.54 -15.50 4.55
N VAL A 247 -5.49 -16.74 5.03
CA VAL A 247 -4.55 -17.16 6.09
C VAL A 247 -3.10 -16.85 5.72
N ASP A 248 -2.75 -17.02 4.44
CA ASP A 248 -1.43 -16.77 3.90
C ASP A 248 -1.02 -15.29 3.94
N THR A 249 -1.97 -14.35 3.88
CA THR A 249 -1.69 -12.91 3.84
C THR A 249 -1.00 -12.43 5.12
N LEU A 250 -1.57 -12.78 6.29
CA LEU A 250 -1.03 -12.35 7.58
C LEU A 250 -0.26 -13.45 8.32
N GLY A 251 -0.39 -14.72 7.92
CA GLY A 251 0.20 -15.86 8.62
C GLY A 251 1.72 -15.77 8.81
N ALA A 252 2.42 -15.10 7.88
CA ALA A 252 3.87 -14.89 7.94
C ALA A 252 4.30 -13.47 8.31
N ILE A 253 3.39 -12.53 8.64
CA ILE A 253 3.75 -11.12 8.83
C ILE A 253 4.78 -10.92 9.96
N GLY A 254 4.72 -11.76 11.01
CA GLY A 254 5.70 -11.75 12.10
C GLY A 254 7.13 -12.11 11.66
N LEU A 255 7.32 -12.73 10.49
CA LEU A 255 8.66 -12.95 9.92
C LEU A 255 9.30 -11.62 9.48
N ALA A 256 8.53 -10.70 8.91
CA ALA A 256 9.06 -9.41 8.45
C ALA A 256 9.67 -8.61 9.60
N SER A 257 9.01 -8.60 10.76
CA SER A 257 9.54 -7.96 11.97
C SER A 257 10.78 -8.68 12.52
N ARG A 258 10.78 -10.02 12.58
CA ARG A 258 11.92 -10.81 13.08
C ARG A 258 13.18 -10.63 12.24
N GLU A 259 13.02 -10.55 10.93
CA GLU A 259 14.12 -10.39 9.97
C GLU A 259 14.44 -8.91 9.67
N LYS A 260 13.73 -7.97 10.31
CA LYS A 260 13.88 -6.51 10.11
C LYS A 260 13.81 -6.09 8.65
N LEU A 261 12.77 -6.55 7.94
CA LEU A 261 12.57 -6.27 6.51
C LEU A 261 12.07 -4.84 6.29
N ASP A 262 12.96 -3.87 6.41
CA ASP A 262 12.76 -2.46 6.06
C ASP A 262 12.70 -2.20 4.54
N ASN A 263 13.03 -3.20 3.73
CA ASN A 263 12.90 -3.20 2.26
C ASN A 263 11.56 -3.78 1.76
N LEU A 264 10.53 -3.82 2.62
CA LEU A 264 9.21 -4.33 2.31
C LEU A 264 8.13 -3.30 2.67
N THR A 265 7.21 -3.04 1.75
CA THR A 265 5.99 -2.26 2.02
C THR A 265 4.76 -2.98 1.53
N PHE A 266 3.82 -3.21 2.45
CA PHE A 266 2.46 -3.63 2.11
C PHE A 266 1.61 -2.38 1.89
N VAL A 267 0.94 -2.30 0.74
CA VAL A 267 -0.02 -1.26 0.38
C VAL A 267 -1.39 -1.92 0.32
N VAL A 268 -2.16 -1.79 1.39
CA VAL A 268 -3.51 -2.36 1.49
C VAL A 268 -4.53 -1.34 1.02
N ASN A 269 -5.25 -1.66 -0.06
CA ASN A 269 -6.36 -0.86 -0.54
C ASN A 269 -7.61 -1.16 0.29
N CYS A 270 -7.85 -0.35 1.32
CA CYS A 270 -9.00 -0.46 2.21
C CYS A 270 -10.19 0.29 1.61
N ASN A 271 -10.95 -0.38 0.75
CA ASN A 271 -12.19 0.13 0.16
C ASN A 271 -13.46 -0.35 0.89
N LEU A 272 -13.29 -0.80 2.15
CA LEU A 272 -14.28 -1.24 3.16
C LEU A 272 -14.65 -2.72 3.05
#